data_AF-A0A0F5MUK7-F1
#
_entry.id   AF-A0A0F5MUK7-F1
#
_cell.length_a   1.000
_cell.length_b   1.000
_cell.length_c   1.000
_cell.angle_alpha   90.00
_cell.angle_beta   90.00
_cell.angle_gamma   90.00
#
_symmetry.space_group_name_H-M   'P 1'
#
loop_
_entity.id
_entity.type
_entity.pdbx_description
1 polymer ?
#
loop_
_entity_poly.entity_id
_entity_poly.type
_entity_poly.pdbx_seq_one_letter_code
_entity_poly.pdbx_strand_id
1 'polypeptide(L)'
;MAPVTFQRARSDEKKRQRAEALMEAARSVAAETGVASVTLTAVASRAGVHHSAVRRYFSSHKEVLLRLAAESWQRWESNVCTALNEPGPMSAARVAATLTSGLVADPLFCDMLANLHLHLEHEVDADVVVEVRRKSTAAGLAMADAIERALPGLGKEGALDLLLASYSLAAPLWQIAHPPADLTEAYAVESQVPPDWNLDFTTALTRLLTATCVGLLAARAD
;
A
#
# COMPACT_ATOMS: atom_id res chain seq x y z
N MET A 1 -13.62 5.76 -47.20
CA MET A 1 -13.41 6.38 -45.88
C MET A 1 -13.06 5.29 -44.87
N ALA A 2 -11.76 5.04 -44.65
CA ALA A 2 -11.29 4.20 -43.53
C ALA A 2 -11.32 5.04 -42.23
N PRO A 3 -11.65 4.44 -41.07
CA PRO A 3 -12.36 5.16 -40.01
C PRO A 3 -11.46 5.96 -39.07
N VAL A 4 -12.03 7.06 -38.55
CA VAL A 4 -11.50 7.98 -37.52
C VAL A 4 -11.13 7.29 -36.19
N THR A 5 -11.46 5.99 -36.06
CA THR A 5 -11.23 5.14 -34.87
C THR A 5 -9.74 4.87 -34.60
N PHE A 6 -8.92 4.66 -35.64
CA PHE A 6 -7.49 4.32 -35.46
C PHE A 6 -6.68 5.49 -34.90
N GLN A 7 -7.05 6.74 -35.27
CA GLN A 7 -6.39 7.95 -34.79
C GLN A 7 -6.72 8.26 -33.31
N ARG A 8 -7.95 7.99 -32.88
CA ARG A 8 -8.36 8.12 -31.47
C ARG A 8 -7.64 7.10 -30.57
N ALA A 9 -7.65 5.82 -30.96
CA ALA A 9 -6.96 4.76 -30.21
C ALA A 9 -5.46 5.04 -30.02
N ARG A 10 -4.76 5.55 -31.05
CA ARG A 10 -3.34 5.93 -30.96
C ARG A 10 -3.09 7.16 -30.09
N SER A 11 -4.05 8.09 -30.01
CA SER A 11 -3.97 9.26 -29.14
C SER A 11 -4.20 8.88 -27.67
N ASP A 12 -5.16 8.01 -27.40
CA ASP A 12 -5.46 7.51 -26.06
C ASP A 12 -4.29 6.69 -25.52
N GLU A 13 -3.68 5.86 -26.37
CA GLU A 13 -2.49 5.09 -26.01
C GLU A 13 -1.30 5.99 -25.65
N LYS A 14 -1.02 7.04 -26.43
CA LYS A 14 0.03 8.02 -26.08
C LYS A 14 -0.28 8.75 -24.77
N LYS A 15 -1.56 9.04 -24.50
CA LYS A 15 -1.98 9.67 -23.25
C LYS A 15 -1.73 8.73 -22.07
N ARG A 16 -2.05 7.44 -22.21
CA ARG A 16 -1.80 6.39 -21.22
C ARG A 16 -0.31 6.23 -20.94
N GLN A 17 0.50 6.07 -21.98
CA GLN A 17 1.97 5.96 -21.86
C GLN A 17 2.58 7.16 -21.14
N ARG A 18 2.09 8.37 -21.40
CA ARG A 18 2.57 9.56 -20.69
C ARG A 18 2.15 9.57 -19.22
N ALA A 19 0.92 9.16 -18.90
CA ALA A 19 0.47 9.05 -17.51
C ALA A 19 1.31 8.01 -16.75
N GLU A 20 1.58 6.85 -17.35
CA GLU A 20 2.44 5.80 -16.79
C GLU A 20 3.87 6.31 -16.54
N ALA A 21 4.46 7.04 -17.49
CA ALA A 21 5.78 7.63 -17.30
C ALA A 21 5.83 8.65 -16.13
N LEU A 22 4.74 9.40 -15.91
CA LEU A 22 4.66 10.31 -14.76
C LEU A 22 4.46 9.56 -13.44
N MET A 23 3.69 8.46 -13.43
CA MET A 23 3.55 7.58 -12.26
C MET A 23 4.88 6.90 -11.91
N GLU A 24 5.64 6.45 -12.90
CA GLU A 24 6.99 5.91 -12.71
C GLU A 24 7.92 6.96 -12.08
N ALA A 25 7.90 8.18 -12.61
CA ALA A 25 8.67 9.29 -12.04
C ALA A 25 8.28 9.56 -10.58
N ALA A 26 6.99 9.53 -10.25
CA ALA A 26 6.52 9.69 -8.88
C ALA A 26 6.99 8.55 -7.95
N ARG A 27 6.90 7.29 -8.41
CA ARG A 27 7.38 6.13 -7.65
C ARG A 27 8.88 6.19 -7.39
N SER A 28 9.64 6.59 -8.40
CA SER A 28 11.09 6.76 -8.31
C SER A 28 11.48 7.88 -7.33
N VAL A 29 10.76 9.01 -7.32
CA VAL A 29 10.95 10.06 -6.30
C VAL A 29 10.64 9.53 -4.89
N ALA A 30 9.51 8.84 -4.74
CA ALA A 30 9.08 8.28 -3.47
C ALA A 30 10.10 7.27 -2.92
N ALA A 31 10.61 6.38 -3.77
CA ALA A 31 11.58 5.35 -3.38
C ALA A 31 12.95 5.93 -2.96
N GLU A 32 13.37 7.05 -3.56
CA GLU A 32 14.67 7.65 -3.25
C GLU A 32 14.64 8.61 -2.07
N THR A 33 13.53 9.34 -1.91
CA THR A 33 13.47 10.51 -1.01
C THR A 33 12.26 10.52 -0.09
N GLY A 34 11.49 9.42 -0.06
CA GLY A 34 10.30 9.26 0.76
C GLY A 34 9.03 9.86 0.12
N VAL A 35 7.88 9.39 0.61
CA VAL A 35 6.55 9.78 0.12
C VAL A 35 6.29 11.29 0.26
N ALA A 36 6.79 11.92 1.33
CA ALA A 36 6.63 13.35 1.59
C ALA A 36 7.28 14.24 0.51
N SER A 37 8.28 13.73 -0.21
CA SER A 37 9.00 14.45 -1.27
C SER A 37 8.27 14.43 -2.61
N VAL A 38 7.19 13.65 -2.73
CA VAL A 38 6.40 13.56 -3.97
C VAL A 38 5.56 14.82 -4.16
N THR A 39 6.07 15.73 -4.99
CA THR A 39 5.37 16.94 -5.44
C THR A 39 5.21 16.93 -6.96
N LEU A 40 4.23 17.67 -7.49
CA LEU A 40 4.09 17.80 -8.96
C LEU A 40 5.35 18.35 -9.63
N THR A 41 6.09 19.22 -8.94
CA THR A 41 7.37 19.76 -9.40
C THR A 41 8.46 18.69 -9.43
N ALA A 42 8.59 17.89 -8.37
CA ALA A 42 9.55 16.79 -8.32
C ALA A 42 9.26 15.75 -9.41
N VAL A 43 7.98 15.39 -9.61
CA VAL A 43 7.54 14.50 -10.69
C VAL A 43 7.87 15.08 -12.06
N ALA A 44 7.60 16.38 -12.29
CA ALA A 44 7.91 17.04 -13.55
C ALA A 44 9.41 17.00 -13.85
N SER A 45 10.23 17.34 -12.85
CA SER A 45 11.70 17.32 -12.94
C SER A 45 12.21 15.91 -13.25
N ARG A 46 11.73 14.89 -12.53
CA ARG A 46 12.13 13.49 -12.73
C ARG A 46 11.74 12.97 -14.11
N ALA A 47 10.55 13.34 -14.60
CA ALA A 47 10.07 12.93 -15.91
C ALA A 47 10.64 13.75 -17.08
N GLY A 48 11.46 14.78 -16.82
CA GLY A 48 12.02 15.65 -17.84
C GLY A 48 10.97 16.47 -18.60
N VAL A 49 9.88 16.85 -17.92
CA VAL A 49 8.78 17.63 -18.51
C VAL A 49 8.52 18.92 -17.73
N HIS A 50 7.86 19.86 -18.37
CA HIS A 50 7.43 21.08 -17.70
C HIS A 50 6.26 20.81 -16.72
N HIS A 51 6.20 21.55 -15.61
CA HIS A 51 5.15 21.39 -14.58
C HIS A 51 3.72 21.48 -15.15
N SER A 52 3.49 22.38 -16.12
CA SER A 52 2.18 22.51 -16.79
C SER A 52 1.77 21.24 -17.56
N ALA A 53 2.72 20.41 -18.01
CA ALA A 53 2.41 19.14 -18.64
C ALA A 53 1.88 18.13 -17.62
N VAL A 54 2.44 18.09 -16.40
CA VAL A 54 1.98 17.21 -15.32
C VAL A 54 0.57 17.57 -14.85
N ARG A 55 0.28 18.88 -14.74
CA ARG A 55 -1.05 19.41 -14.38
C ARG A 55 -2.18 19.04 -15.34
N ARG A 56 -1.87 18.52 -16.53
CA ARG A 56 -2.87 17.98 -17.48
C ARG A 56 -3.29 16.55 -17.15
N TYR A 57 -2.54 15.86 -16.29
CA TYR A 57 -2.77 14.47 -15.90
C TYR A 57 -3.19 14.35 -14.44
N PHE A 58 -2.66 15.20 -13.56
CA PHE A 58 -2.97 15.17 -12.13
C PHE A 58 -3.36 16.56 -11.64
N SER A 59 -4.44 16.61 -10.88
CA SER A 59 -4.94 17.83 -10.26
C SER A 59 -4.05 18.30 -9.11
N SER A 60 -3.49 17.35 -8.34
CA SER A 60 -2.68 17.60 -7.15
C SER A 60 -1.63 16.50 -6.94
N HIS A 61 -0.66 16.75 -6.05
CA HIS A 61 0.27 15.70 -5.61
C HIS A 61 -0.45 14.60 -4.82
N LYS A 62 -1.52 14.94 -4.09
CA LYS A 62 -2.35 13.97 -3.36
C LYS A 62 -3.02 12.98 -4.31
N GLU A 63 -3.46 13.43 -5.49
CA GLU A 63 -3.96 12.52 -6.53
C GLU A 63 -2.87 11.52 -6.96
N VAL A 64 -1.63 11.98 -7.14
CA VAL A 64 -0.49 11.10 -7.48
C VAL A 64 -0.27 10.06 -6.40
N LEU A 65 -0.22 10.48 -5.13
CA LEU A 65 -0.05 9.59 -3.98
C LEU A 65 -1.21 8.59 -3.86
N LEU A 66 -2.44 9.03 -4.08
CA LEU A 66 -3.62 8.18 -4.02
C LEU A 66 -3.59 7.10 -5.12
N ARG A 67 -3.11 7.43 -6.33
CA ARG A 67 -2.89 6.46 -7.40
C ARG A 67 -1.74 5.50 -7.09
N LEU A 68 -0.63 5.98 -6.50
CA LEU A 68 0.47 5.12 -6.04
C LEU A 68 0.00 4.14 -4.95
N ALA A 69 -0.88 4.57 -4.05
CA ALA A 69 -1.47 3.70 -3.04
C ALA A 69 -2.31 2.58 -3.69
N ALA A 70 -3.13 2.88 -4.70
CA ALA A 70 -3.88 1.86 -5.44
C ALA A 70 -2.96 0.81 -6.10
N GLU A 71 -1.84 1.22 -6.69
CA GLU A 71 -0.87 0.28 -7.26
C GLU A 71 -0.21 -0.58 -6.17
N SER A 72 0.04 0.01 -5.01
CA SER A 72 0.63 -0.68 -3.86
C SER A 72 -0.31 -1.76 -3.31
N TRP A 73 -1.61 -1.46 -3.23
CA TRP A 73 -2.65 -2.45 -2.93
C TRP A 73 -2.63 -3.64 -3.89
N GLN A 74 -2.47 -3.39 -5.19
CA GLN A 74 -2.40 -4.45 -6.20
C GLN A 74 -1.12 -5.27 -6.10
N ARG A 75 0.03 -4.64 -5.83
CA ARG A 75 1.29 -5.36 -5.60
C ARG A 75 1.21 -6.24 -4.36
N TRP A 76 0.67 -5.70 -3.26
CA TRP A 76 0.50 -6.44 -2.02
C TRP A 76 -0.43 -7.65 -2.23
N GLU A 77 -1.56 -7.45 -2.92
CA GLU A 77 -2.46 -8.53 -3.31
C GLU A 77 -1.75 -9.61 -4.12
N SER A 78 -1.07 -9.24 -5.20
CA SER A 78 -0.34 -10.21 -6.03
C SER A 78 0.68 -11.00 -5.21
N ASN A 79 1.45 -10.34 -4.34
CA ASN A 79 2.48 -11.00 -3.52
C ASN A 79 1.86 -11.97 -2.52
N VAL A 80 0.82 -11.53 -1.80
CA VAL A 80 0.11 -12.33 -0.79
C VAL A 80 -0.58 -13.53 -1.45
N CYS A 81 -1.33 -13.30 -2.52
CA CYS A 81 -2.04 -14.36 -3.24
C CYS A 81 -1.06 -15.41 -3.78
N THR A 82 0.06 -15.01 -4.37
CA THR A 82 1.10 -15.95 -4.83
C THR A 82 1.68 -16.75 -3.67
N ALA A 83 2.10 -16.10 -2.59
CA ALA A 83 2.73 -16.76 -1.44
C ALA A 83 1.78 -17.71 -0.69
N LEU A 84 0.48 -17.38 -0.61
CA LEU A 84 -0.53 -18.27 0.00
C LEU A 84 -0.86 -19.49 -0.87
N ASN A 85 -0.60 -19.44 -2.18
CA ASN A 85 -0.77 -20.58 -3.07
C ASN A 85 0.42 -21.55 -3.06
N GLU A 86 1.55 -21.19 -2.42
CA GLU A 86 2.70 -22.07 -2.32
C GLU A 86 2.39 -23.30 -1.45
N PRO A 87 2.87 -24.50 -1.84
CA PRO A 87 2.58 -25.74 -1.13
C PRO A 87 3.11 -25.73 0.32
N GLY A 88 2.61 -26.68 1.12
CA GLY A 88 3.02 -26.88 2.50
C GLY A 88 1.90 -26.55 3.51
N PRO A 89 2.11 -26.89 4.79
CA PRO A 89 1.09 -26.68 5.81
C PRO A 89 0.77 -25.19 5.96
N MET A 90 -0.52 -24.88 6.08
CA MET A 90 -0.99 -23.54 6.43
C MET A 90 -1.27 -23.45 7.93
N SER A 91 -0.91 -22.31 8.51
CA SER A 91 -1.10 -22.00 9.91
C SER A 91 -1.36 -20.50 10.08
N ALA A 92 -1.93 -20.10 11.21
CA ALA A 92 -2.14 -18.70 11.56
C ALA A 92 -0.83 -17.89 11.45
N ALA A 93 0.29 -18.45 11.94
CA ALA A 93 1.60 -17.83 11.84
C ALA A 93 2.09 -17.68 10.40
N ARG A 94 1.86 -18.67 9.52
CA ARG A 94 2.25 -18.57 8.11
C ARG A 94 1.47 -17.48 7.39
N VAL A 95 0.14 -17.41 7.57
CA VAL A 95 -0.68 -16.37 6.96
C VAL A 95 -0.27 -14.98 7.47
N ALA A 96 -0.07 -14.82 8.78
CA ALA A 96 0.41 -13.57 9.37
C ALA A 96 1.78 -13.14 8.82
N ALA A 97 2.71 -14.09 8.67
CA ALA A 97 4.03 -13.83 8.09
C ALA A 97 3.93 -13.45 6.61
N THR A 98 3.05 -14.07 5.83
CA THR A 98 2.82 -13.73 4.43
C THR A 98 2.28 -12.31 4.27
N LEU A 99 1.26 -11.93 5.06
CA LEU A 99 0.70 -10.57 5.04
C LEU A 99 1.77 -9.54 5.42
N THR A 100 2.52 -9.81 6.49
CA THR A 100 3.61 -8.93 6.96
C THR A 100 4.70 -8.80 5.92
N SER A 101 5.15 -9.90 5.31
CA SER A 101 6.21 -9.89 4.29
C SER A 101 5.80 -9.06 3.07
N GLY A 102 4.52 -9.15 2.67
CA GLY A 102 3.99 -8.33 1.59
C GLY A 102 4.02 -6.82 1.88
N LEU A 103 3.80 -6.42 3.13
CA LEU A 103 3.90 -5.02 3.58
C LEU A 103 5.35 -4.55 3.71
N VAL A 104 6.23 -5.38 4.28
CA VAL A 104 7.67 -5.12 4.38
C VAL A 104 8.30 -4.91 3.00
N ALA A 105 7.82 -5.62 1.99
CA ALA A 105 8.30 -5.49 0.61
C ALA A 105 7.92 -4.15 -0.06
N ASP A 106 6.98 -3.37 0.51
CA ASP A 106 6.60 -2.05 0.00
C ASP A 106 6.56 -0.99 1.12
N PRO A 107 7.73 -0.48 1.56
CA PRO A 107 7.85 0.59 2.56
C PRO A 107 6.99 1.82 2.25
N LEU A 108 6.90 2.20 0.97
CA LEU A 108 6.13 3.35 0.52
C LEU A 108 4.64 3.15 0.77
N PHE A 109 4.15 1.92 0.60
CA PHE A 109 2.77 1.59 0.94
C PHE A 109 2.50 1.84 2.41
N CYS A 110 3.39 1.37 3.30
CA CYS A 110 3.25 1.56 4.74
C CYS A 110 3.23 3.04 5.13
N ASP A 111 4.07 3.87 4.52
CA ASP A 111 4.06 5.34 4.69
C ASP A 111 2.74 5.97 4.23
N MET A 112 2.17 5.48 3.12
CA MET A 112 0.90 5.99 2.60
C MET A 112 -0.31 5.54 3.43
N LEU A 113 -0.30 4.33 4.01
CA LEU A 113 -1.43 3.77 4.77
C LEU A 113 -1.88 4.69 5.92
N ALA A 114 -0.94 5.31 6.63
CA ALA A 114 -1.24 6.23 7.74
C ALA A 114 -1.94 7.52 7.28
N ASN A 115 -1.73 7.94 6.03
CA ASN A 115 -2.24 9.20 5.49
C ASN A 115 -3.42 9.04 4.52
N LEU A 116 -3.68 7.82 4.04
CA LEU A 116 -4.61 7.52 2.95
C LEU A 116 -6.02 8.06 3.24
N HIS A 117 -6.64 7.59 4.32
CA HIS A 117 -8.03 7.92 4.68
C HIS A 117 -8.17 9.29 5.35
N LEU A 118 -7.10 9.80 5.97
CA LEU A 118 -7.14 11.06 6.73
C LEU A 118 -6.86 12.29 5.86
N HIS A 119 -5.96 12.19 4.88
CA HIS A 119 -5.41 13.36 4.20
C HIS A 119 -5.49 13.31 2.68
N LEU A 120 -5.38 12.13 2.07
CA LEU A 120 -5.27 12.02 0.61
C LEU A 120 -6.63 12.12 -0.08
N GLU A 121 -7.68 11.52 0.47
CA GLU A 121 -9.02 11.50 -0.17
C GLU A 121 -9.73 12.87 -0.15
N HIS A 122 -9.45 13.72 0.84
CA HIS A 122 -10.21 14.97 1.08
C HIS A 122 -9.97 16.08 0.06
N GLU A 123 -8.86 16.03 -0.68
CA GLU A 123 -8.43 17.10 -1.60
C GLU A 123 -8.27 16.61 -3.04
N VAL A 124 -8.86 15.47 -3.35
CA VAL A 124 -8.86 14.85 -4.67
C VAL A 124 -10.29 14.79 -5.21
N ASP A 125 -10.43 14.88 -6.53
CA ASP A 125 -11.73 14.74 -7.18
C ASP A 125 -12.40 13.41 -6.80
N ALA A 126 -13.70 13.47 -6.47
CA ALA A 126 -14.47 12.33 -6.01
C ALA A 126 -14.44 11.16 -7.00
N ASP A 127 -14.42 11.43 -8.31
CA ASP A 127 -14.37 10.37 -9.33
C ASP A 127 -13.06 9.58 -9.26
N VAL A 128 -11.95 10.27 -8.98
CA VAL A 128 -10.63 9.65 -8.81
C VAL A 128 -10.58 8.86 -7.51
N VAL A 129 -11.13 9.40 -6.42
CA VAL A 129 -11.24 8.68 -5.14
C VAL A 129 -12.04 7.39 -5.30
N VAL A 130 -13.18 7.44 -6.01
CA VAL A 130 -14.00 6.27 -6.30
C VAL A 130 -13.26 5.24 -7.17
N GLU A 131 -12.48 5.69 -8.17
CA GLU A 131 -11.64 4.81 -8.99
C GLU A 131 -10.61 4.05 -8.12
N VAL A 132 -9.88 4.76 -7.27
CA VAL A 132 -8.87 4.20 -6.36
C VAL A 132 -9.51 3.26 -5.35
N ARG A 133 -10.64 3.65 -4.74
CA ARG A 133 -11.37 2.81 -3.80
C ARG A 133 -11.81 1.50 -4.47
N ARG A 134 -12.33 1.55 -5.70
CA ARG A 134 -12.71 0.34 -6.44
C ARG A 134 -11.53 -0.61 -6.65
N LYS A 135 -10.37 -0.08 -7.06
CA LYS A 135 -9.14 -0.89 -7.25
C LYS A 135 -8.65 -1.50 -5.95
N SER A 136 -8.60 -0.70 -4.89
CA SER A 136 -8.13 -1.14 -3.56
C SER A 136 -9.08 -2.18 -2.95
N THR A 137 -10.39 -1.99 -3.07
CA THR A 137 -11.39 -2.96 -2.62
C THR A 137 -11.32 -4.27 -3.41
N ALA A 138 -11.13 -4.22 -4.73
CA ALA A 138 -10.97 -5.44 -5.54
C ALA A 138 -9.73 -6.25 -5.10
N ALA A 139 -8.60 -5.56 -4.88
CA ALA A 139 -7.39 -6.19 -4.35
C ALA A 139 -7.61 -6.78 -2.94
N GLY A 140 -8.28 -6.03 -2.06
CA GLY A 140 -8.62 -6.49 -0.71
C GLY A 140 -9.50 -7.75 -0.71
N LEU A 141 -10.53 -7.78 -1.55
CA LEU A 141 -11.40 -8.95 -1.67
C LEU A 141 -10.65 -10.18 -2.19
N ALA A 142 -9.78 -10.02 -3.20
CA ALA A 142 -8.97 -11.12 -3.71
C ALA A 142 -8.03 -11.70 -2.64
N MET A 143 -7.40 -10.85 -1.82
CA MET A 143 -6.60 -11.29 -0.67
C MET A 143 -7.44 -12.01 0.38
N ALA A 144 -8.61 -11.46 0.73
CA ALA A 144 -9.51 -12.09 1.70
C ALA A 144 -9.94 -13.50 1.23
N ASP A 145 -10.30 -13.64 -0.05
CA ASP A 145 -10.63 -14.94 -0.63
C ASP A 145 -9.42 -15.90 -0.59
N ALA A 146 -8.20 -15.41 -0.79
CA ALA A 146 -6.98 -16.22 -0.69
C ALA A 146 -6.68 -16.65 0.75
N ILE A 147 -6.88 -15.76 1.73
CA ILE A 147 -6.74 -16.06 3.15
C ILE A 147 -7.75 -17.12 3.58
N GLU A 148 -9.03 -16.97 3.19
CA GLU A 148 -10.08 -17.96 3.49
C GLU A 148 -9.75 -19.32 2.88
N ARG A 149 -9.27 -19.38 1.64
CA ARG A 149 -8.83 -20.65 1.03
C ARG A 149 -7.65 -21.29 1.78
N ALA A 150 -6.69 -20.48 2.23
CA ALA A 150 -5.52 -20.97 2.96
C ALA A 150 -5.87 -21.45 4.38
N LEU A 151 -6.83 -20.78 5.04
CA LEU A 151 -7.32 -21.12 6.38
C LEU A 151 -8.85 -21.09 6.44
N PRO A 152 -9.55 -22.15 5.98
CA PRO A 152 -11.02 -22.17 5.91
C PRO A 152 -11.73 -21.96 7.25
N GLY A 153 -11.07 -22.27 8.37
CA GLY A 153 -11.59 -22.04 9.71
C GLY A 153 -11.92 -20.58 10.00
N LEU A 154 -11.27 -19.61 9.35
CA LEU A 154 -11.59 -18.18 9.50
C LEU A 154 -12.94 -17.83 8.89
N GLY A 155 -13.30 -18.48 7.78
CA GLY A 155 -14.40 -18.04 6.91
C GLY A 155 -14.17 -16.65 6.34
N LYS A 156 -15.11 -16.20 5.52
CA LYS A 156 -15.03 -14.91 4.83
C LYS A 156 -14.89 -13.70 5.76
N GLU A 157 -15.70 -13.63 6.82
CA GLU A 157 -15.67 -12.51 7.77
C GLU A 157 -14.33 -12.44 8.51
N GLY A 158 -13.84 -13.58 9.04
CA GLY A 158 -12.55 -13.63 9.72
C GLY A 158 -11.37 -13.32 8.78
N ALA A 159 -11.45 -13.70 7.51
CA ALA A 159 -10.44 -13.33 6.51
C ALA A 159 -10.41 -11.82 6.24
N LEU A 160 -11.58 -11.18 6.14
CA LEU A 160 -11.72 -9.74 5.99
C LEU A 160 -11.21 -9.00 7.24
N ASP A 161 -11.54 -9.47 8.43
CA ASP A 161 -11.09 -8.88 9.69
C ASP A 161 -9.57 -8.99 9.87
N LEU A 162 -8.98 -10.14 9.52
CA LEU A 162 -7.52 -10.31 9.54
C LEU A 162 -6.83 -9.37 8.55
N LEU A 163 -7.39 -9.23 7.35
CA LEU A 163 -6.88 -8.28 6.35
C LEU A 163 -7.01 -6.84 6.86
N LEU A 164 -8.16 -6.44 7.40
CA LEU A 164 -8.38 -5.13 8.02
C LEU A 164 -7.36 -4.86 9.12
N ALA A 165 -7.14 -5.82 10.01
CA ALA A 165 -6.16 -5.70 11.09
C ALA A 165 -4.73 -5.51 10.54
N SER A 166 -4.37 -6.22 9.46
CA SER A 166 -3.01 -6.18 8.92
C SER A 166 -2.54 -4.79 8.49
N TYR A 167 -3.27 -4.12 7.60
CA TYR A 167 -2.85 -2.77 7.19
C TYR A 167 -3.16 -1.70 8.25
N SER A 168 -4.18 -1.89 9.09
CA SER A 168 -4.50 -0.94 10.16
C SER A 168 -3.46 -0.93 11.28
N LEU A 169 -2.89 -2.08 11.61
CA LEU A 169 -1.78 -2.19 12.57
C LEU A 169 -0.45 -1.79 11.93
N ALA A 170 -0.24 -2.13 10.66
CA ALA A 170 0.98 -1.77 9.95
C ALA A 170 1.21 -0.26 9.88
N ALA A 171 0.14 0.52 9.61
CA ALA A 171 0.24 1.97 9.45
C ALA A 171 0.96 2.68 10.62
N PRO A 172 0.50 2.57 11.89
CA PRO A 172 1.19 3.18 13.02
C PRO A 172 2.50 2.47 13.38
N LEU A 173 2.57 1.13 13.32
CA LEU A 173 3.79 0.39 13.68
C LEU A 173 4.95 0.76 12.77
N TRP A 174 4.68 1.01 11.48
CA TRP A 174 5.70 1.43 10.52
C TRP A 174 6.30 2.78 10.90
N GLN A 175 5.45 3.76 11.24
CA GLN A 175 5.90 5.10 11.65
C GLN A 175 6.70 5.09 12.96
N ILE A 176 6.35 4.18 13.89
CA ILE A 176 7.09 4.00 15.14
C ILE A 176 8.47 3.38 14.87
N ALA A 177 8.54 2.38 14.00
CA ALA A 177 9.79 1.67 13.67
C ALA A 177 10.71 2.46 12.72
N HIS A 178 10.16 3.40 11.94
CA HIS A 178 10.90 4.18 10.94
C HIS A 178 10.65 5.68 11.12
N PRO A 179 11.09 6.29 12.23
CA PRO A 179 10.96 7.72 12.41
C PRO A 179 11.81 8.49 11.38
N PRO A 180 11.45 9.75 11.07
CA PRO A 180 12.30 10.68 10.33
C PRO A 180 13.74 10.76 10.86
N ALA A 181 14.70 11.11 9.99
CA ALA A 181 16.13 11.08 10.32
C ALA A 181 16.51 11.99 11.50
N ASP A 182 15.91 13.18 11.58
CA ASP A 182 16.08 14.12 12.69
C ASP A 182 15.61 13.54 14.03
N LEU A 183 14.49 12.83 14.04
CA LEU A 183 13.98 12.13 15.21
C LEU A 183 14.80 10.87 15.55
N THR A 184 15.35 10.19 14.54
CA THR A 184 16.24 9.03 14.75
C THR A 184 17.48 9.43 15.53
N GLU A 185 18.14 10.53 15.15
CA GLU A 185 19.30 11.07 15.87
C GLU A 185 18.94 11.49 17.30
N ALA A 186 17.79 12.14 17.48
CA ALA A 186 17.30 12.55 18.80
C ALA A 186 16.98 11.36 19.71
N TYR A 187 16.38 10.28 19.18
CA TYR A 187 16.09 9.07 19.95
C TYR A 187 17.34 8.29 20.32
N ALA A 188 18.39 8.31 19.50
CA ALA A 188 19.64 7.60 19.79
C ALA A 188 20.39 8.14 21.02
N VAL A 189 20.17 9.40 21.38
CA VAL A 189 20.79 10.04 22.57
C VAL A 189 19.86 10.04 23.78
N GLU A 190 18.60 9.60 23.64
CA GLU A 190 17.64 9.50 24.72
C GLU A 190 17.89 8.22 25.54
N SER A 191 18.14 8.38 26.84
CA SER A 191 18.57 7.28 27.73
C SER A 191 17.45 6.77 28.63
N GLN A 192 16.32 7.47 28.70
CA GLN A 192 15.19 7.09 29.54
C GLN A 192 14.26 6.06 28.90
N VAL A 193 14.36 5.86 27.58
CA VAL A 193 13.58 4.85 26.85
C VAL A 193 14.34 3.51 26.87
N PRO A 194 13.75 2.44 27.42
CA PRO A 194 14.41 1.13 27.43
C PRO A 194 14.72 0.64 26.01
N PRO A 195 15.87 -0.03 25.78
CA PRO A 195 16.20 -0.62 24.48
C PRO A 195 15.15 -1.61 23.97
N ASP A 196 14.46 -2.32 24.87
CA ASP A 196 13.39 -3.27 24.56
C ASP A 196 12.13 -2.61 23.96
N TRP A 197 12.05 -1.28 24.03
CA TRP A 197 11.00 -0.50 23.38
C TRP A 197 11.33 -0.19 21.91
N ASN A 198 12.52 -0.56 21.44
CA ASN A 198 12.87 -0.45 20.03
C ASN A 198 12.10 -1.51 19.22
N LEU A 199 11.07 -1.05 18.52
CA LEU A 199 10.10 -1.89 17.83
C LEU A 199 10.66 -2.39 16.49
N ASP A 200 10.97 -3.69 16.39
CA ASP A 200 11.15 -4.33 15.09
C ASP A 200 9.79 -4.51 14.39
N PHE A 201 9.57 -3.78 13.29
CA PHE A 201 8.30 -3.75 12.57
C PHE A 201 7.83 -5.16 12.17
N THR A 202 8.71 -5.95 11.53
CA THR A 202 8.37 -7.27 11.00
C THR A 202 7.98 -8.23 12.12
N THR A 203 8.77 -8.30 13.19
CA THR A 203 8.51 -9.16 14.34
C THR A 203 7.25 -8.75 15.08
N ALA A 204 7.07 -7.45 15.33
CA ALA A 204 5.91 -6.93 16.05
C ALA A 204 4.61 -7.17 15.28
N LEU A 205 4.57 -6.82 13.99
CA LEU A 205 3.37 -6.99 13.16
C LEU A 205 3.04 -8.48 12.97
N THR A 206 4.03 -9.33 12.69
CA THR A 206 3.80 -10.79 12.54
C THR A 206 3.21 -11.38 13.82
N ARG A 207 3.74 -11.00 14.99
CA ARG A 207 3.26 -11.48 16.29
C ARG A 207 1.81 -11.05 16.54
N LEU A 208 1.50 -9.78 16.32
CA LEU A 208 0.15 -9.24 16.53
C LEU A 208 -0.86 -9.90 15.58
N LEU A 209 -0.52 -10.04 14.29
CA LEU A 209 -1.39 -10.70 13.32
C LEU A 209 -1.57 -12.18 13.57
N THR A 210 -0.54 -12.86 14.08
CA THR A 210 -0.67 -14.26 14.52
C THR A 210 -1.68 -14.36 15.66
N ALA A 211 -1.58 -13.48 16.67
CA ALA A 211 -2.51 -13.45 17.79
C ALA A 211 -3.95 -13.14 17.34
N THR A 212 -4.13 -12.15 16.46
CA THR A 212 -5.44 -11.84 15.86
C THR A 212 -6.01 -13.04 15.11
N CYS A 213 -5.22 -13.70 14.26
CA CYS A 213 -5.67 -14.86 13.50
C CYS A 213 -6.08 -16.03 14.42
N VAL A 214 -5.30 -16.31 15.48
CA VAL A 214 -5.65 -17.33 16.48
C VAL A 214 -6.94 -16.97 17.21
N GLY A 215 -7.13 -15.71 17.63
CA GLY A 215 -8.35 -15.25 18.28
C GLY A 215 -9.59 -15.38 17.39
N LEU A 216 -9.47 -15.03 16.11
CA LEU A 216 -10.56 -15.18 15.13
C LEU A 216 -10.91 -16.66 14.88
N LEU A 217 -9.92 -17.55 14.84
CA LEU A 217 -10.14 -19.00 14.71
C LEU A 217 -10.86 -19.58 15.95
N ALA A 218 -10.48 -19.14 17.15
CA ALA A 218 -11.09 -19.61 18.38
C ALA A 218 -12.55 -19.15 18.51
N ALA A 219 -12.85 -17.90 18.18
CA ALA A 219 -14.20 -17.32 18.29
C ALA A 219 -15.25 -17.98 17.37
N ARG A 220 -14.83 -18.77 16.37
CA ARG A 220 -15.73 -19.54 15.49
C ARG A 220 -15.86 -21.01 15.89
N ALA A 221 -15.04 -21.48 16.82
CA ALA A 221 -15.14 -22.83 17.36
C ALA A 221 -16.22 -22.94 18.45
N ASP A 222 -16.65 -21.79 18.99
CA ASP A 222 -17.76 -21.62 19.94
C ASP A 222 -19.11 -21.41 19.21
#